data_AF-A0A8T3M676-F1
#
_entry.id   AF-A0A8T3M676-F1
#
_cell.length_a   1.000
_cell.length_b   1.000
_cell.length_c   1.000
_cell.angle_alpha   90.00
_cell.angle_beta   90.00
_cell.angle_gamma   90.00
#
_symmetry.space_group_name_H-M   'P 1'
#
loop_
_entity.id
_entity.type
_entity.pdbx_description
1 polymer ?
#
loop_
_entity_poly.entity_id
_entity_poly.type
_entity_poly.pdbx_seq_one_letter_code
_entity_poly.pdbx_strand_id
1 'polypeptide(L)'
;MNTLKTFVLIAAVSAVGLLSACSPTPGSPSLPAVSLPAVSIDPSAAAASVVTALDQLDAEIDTNQTATGLTVDDRDSLKQITATIRAAVETGDLSAAQPAVDQLTTKIAELDAKLGTDAGTRLKAAIAQLQALLAAS
;
A
#
# COMPACT_ATOMS: atom_id res chain seq x y z
N MET A 1 -20.73 35.21 16.87
CA MET A 1 -21.25 34.63 15.61
C MET A 1 -20.52 33.32 15.39
N ASN A 2 -21.23 32.21 15.62
CA ASN A 2 -20.69 30.86 15.61
C ASN A 2 -20.83 30.27 14.21
N THR A 3 -19.80 29.60 13.69
CA THR A 3 -19.93 28.66 12.58
C THR A 3 -19.22 27.36 12.91
N LEU A 4 -19.98 26.28 12.73
CA LEU A 4 -19.84 24.97 13.33
C LEU A 4 -18.78 24.09 12.64
N LYS A 5 -18.25 23.17 13.45
CA LYS A 5 -17.46 21.99 13.08
C LYS A 5 -18.24 21.09 12.10
N THR A 6 -17.63 20.70 10.99
CA THR A 6 -18.11 19.60 10.15
C THR A 6 -17.20 18.39 10.33
N PHE A 7 -17.70 17.41 11.08
CA PHE A 7 -17.27 16.02 11.04
C PHE A 7 -17.87 15.36 9.79
N VAL A 8 -17.08 14.63 9.02
CA VAL A 8 -17.60 13.68 8.01
C VAL A 8 -17.25 12.27 8.48
N LEU A 9 -18.28 11.58 8.95
CA LEU A 9 -18.37 10.12 9.06
C LEU A 9 -18.54 9.56 7.63
N ILE A 10 -17.77 8.53 7.26
CA ILE A 10 -18.15 7.61 6.18
C ILE A 10 -18.27 6.21 6.78
N ALA A 11 -19.42 5.62 6.47
CA ALA A 11 -20.09 4.55 7.19
C ALA A 11 -19.50 3.16 6.93
N ALA A 12 -19.64 2.32 7.96
CA ALA A 12 -19.60 0.87 7.84
C ALA A 12 -20.77 0.36 6.99
N VAL A 13 -20.51 -0.62 6.12
CA VAL A 13 -21.53 -1.52 5.58
C VAL A 13 -21.04 -2.95 5.77
N SER A 14 -21.64 -3.63 6.74
CA SER A 14 -21.53 -5.07 6.94
C SER A 14 -22.63 -5.79 6.16
N ALA A 15 -22.25 -6.94 5.58
CA ALA A 15 -23.07 -8.13 5.29
C ALA A 15 -24.27 -8.05 4.32
N VAL A 16 -24.30 -8.97 3.34
CA VAL A 16 -25.36 -9.98 3.09
C VAL A 16 -25.09 -10.66 1.75
N GLY A 17 -25.11 -12.00 1.73
CA GLY A 17 -25.18 -12.77 0.47
C GLY A 17 -24.76 -14.24 0.50
N LEU A 18 -24.94 -14.96 1.62
CA LEU A 18 -25.00 -16.42 1.61
C LEU A 18 -26.42 -16.86 1.23
N LEU A 19 -26.50 -17.96 0.47
CA LEU A 19 -27.65 -18.83 0.16
C LEU A 19 -28.40 -18.60 -1.17
N SER A 20 -28.09 -19.45 -2.15
CA SER A 20 -29.12 -20.33 -2.70
C SER A 20 -28.56 -21.74 -2.82
N ALA A 21 -29.36 -22.68 -2.33
CA ALA A 21 -29.01 -24.04 -1.95
C ALA A 21 -29.72 -25.07 -2.85
N CYS A 22 -29.21 -26.31 -2.80
CA CYS A 22 -29.96 -27.58 -2.81
C CYS A 22 -30.63 -28.05 -4.12
N SER A 23 -30.60 -29.33 -4.57
CA SER A 23 -30.08 -30.63 -4.07
C SER A 23 -30.21 -31.70 -5.20
N PRO A 24 -30.25 -33.04 -4.96
CA PRO A 24 -29.13 -33.99 -4.90
C PRO A 24 -29.31 -35.21 -5.85
N THR A 25 -28.28 -36.06 -6.06
CA THR A 25 -28.35 -37.56 -5.96
C THR A 25 -27.02 -38.24 -6.35
N PRO A 26 -26.71 -39.46 -5.84
CA PRO A 26 -25.35 -39.88 -5.47
C PRO A 26 -24.65 -40.81 -6.47
N GLY A 27 -23.32 -40.82 -6.39
CA GLY A 27 -22.46 -41.87 -6.94
C GLY A 27 -21.01 -41.56 -6.60
N SER A 28 -20.42 -42.26 -5.62
CA SER A 28 -18.97 -42.21 -5.35
C SER A 28 -18.22 -42.52 -6.65
N PRO A 29 -17.34 -41.64 -7.13
CA PRO A 29 -15.90 -41.84 -6.86
C PRO A 29 -15.07 -40.55 -6.81
N SER A 30 -13.86 -40.67 -6.26
CA SER A 30 -12.72 -39.73 -6.43
C SER A 30 -12.96 -38.32 -5.93
N LEU A 31 -12.48 -38.05 -4.71
CA LEU A 31 -12.34 -36.69 -4.19
C LEU A 31 -11.64 -35.81 -5.25
N PRO A 32 -12.32 -34.81 -5.84
CA PRO A 32 -11.59 -33.77 -6.54
C PRO A 32 -10.80 -33.06 -5.45
N ALA A 33 -9.47 -33.15 -5.54
CA ALA A 33 -8.61 -32.25 -4.80
C ALA A 33 -9.20 -30.86 -4.99
N VAL A 34 -9.70 -30.27 -3.91
CA VAL A 34 -10.03 -28.85 -3.89
C VAL A 34 -8.67 -28.19 -4.03
N SER A 35 -8.24 -28.02 -5.28
CA SER A 35 -7.25 -27.04 -5.64
C SER A 35 -7.84 -25.73 -5.15
N LEU A 36 -7.47 -25.36 -3.92
CA LEU A 36 -7.39 -23.97 -3.53
C LEU A 36 -6.81 -23.27 -4.77
N PRO A 37 -7.43 -22.20 -5.29
CA PRO A 37 -6.71 -21.36 -6.22
C PRO A 37 -5.48 -20.92 -5.43
N ALA A 38 -4.34 -21.54 -5.72
CA ALA A 38 -3.07 -20.91 -5.48
C ALA A 38 -3.23 -19.62 -6.26
N VAL A 39 -3.53 -18.55 -5.54
CA VAL A 39 -3.42 -17.19 -6.05
C VAL A 39 -1.93 -17.07 -6.33
N SER A 40 -1.52 -17.60 -7.49
CA SER A 40 -0.31 -17.22 -8.16
C SER A 40 -0.58 -15.78 -8.50
N ILE A 41 -0.22 -14.88 -7.59
CA ILE A 41 -0.10 -13.48 -7.94
C ILE A 41 0.93 -13.51 -9.05
N ASP A 42 0.47 -13.25 -10.27
CA ASP A 42 1.36 -13.09 -11.40
C ASP A 42 2.39 -12.04 -10.95
N PRO A 43 3.70 -12.33 -10.98
CA PRO A 43 4.70 -11.41 -10.48
C PRO A 43 4.63 -10.04 -11.19
N SER A 44 4.08 -9.98 -12.40
CA SER A 44 3.80 -8.71 -13.09
C SER A 44 2.65 -7.93 -12.46
N ALA A 45 1.62 -8.59 -11.92
CA ALA A 45 0.52 -7.95 -11.20
C ALA A 45 0.95 -7.44 -9.82
N ALA A 46 1.84 -8.18 -9.13
CA ALA A 46 2.48 -7.72 -7.90
C ALA A 46 3.33 -6.47 -8.17
N ALA A 47 4.21 -6.53 -9.17
CA ALA A 47 5.05 -5.40 -9.56
C ALA A 47 4.22 -4.17 -9.97
N ALA A 48 3.14 -4.34 -10.75
CA ALA A 48 2.25 -3.24 -11.14
C ALA A 48 1.56 -2.58 -9.94
N SER A 49 1.15 -3.38 -8.94
CA SER A 49 0.56 -2.87 -7.70
C SER A 49 1.57 -2.07 -6.89
N VAL A 50 2.82 -2.54 -6.81
CA VAL A 50 3.92 -1.85 -6.15
C VAL A 50 4.27 -0.54 -6.87
N VAL A 51 4.33 -0.53 -8.21
CA VAL A 51 4.56 0.71 -8.99
C VAL A 51 3.45 1.73 -8.72
N THR A 52 2.18 1.31 -8.69
CA THR A 52 1.07 2.21 -8.37
C THR A 52 1.20 2.81 -6.97
N ALA A 53 1.61 2.00 -5.99
CA ALA A 53 1.86 2.48 -4.63
C ALA A 53 3.03 3.47 -4.57
N LEU A 54 4.08 3.27 -5.38
CA LEU A 54 5.21 4.19 -5.49
C LEU A 54 4.79 5.53 -6.11
N ASP A 55 3.94 5.53 -7.15
CA ASP A 55 3.42 6.77 -7.73
C ASP A 55 2.57 7.56 -6.72
N GLN A 56 1.75 6.87 -5.92
CA GLN A 56 0.98 7.50 -4.85
C GLN A 56 1.90 8.06 -3.74
N LEU A 57 2.95 7.32 -3.39
CA LEU A 57 3.94 7.75 -2.43
C LEU A 57 4.69 9.01 -2.90
N ASP A 58 5.11 9.06 -4.16
CA ASP A 58 5.77 10.24 -4.75
C ASP A 58 4.85 11.47 -4.72
N ALA A 59 3.55 11.29 -5.00
CA ALA A 59 2.56 12.37 -4.90
C ALA A 59 2.37 12.88 -3.45
N GLU A 60 2.39 11.99 -2.46
CA GLU A 60 2.32 12.37 -1.05
C GLU A 60 3.61 13.06 -0.59
N ILE A 61 4.78 12.65 -1.08
CA ILE A 61 6.06 13.34 -0.83
C ILE A 61 5.98 14.79 -1.33
N ASP A 62 5.49 15.01 -2.55
CA ASP A 62 5.33 16.37 -3.11
C ASP A 62 4.29 17.19 -2.34
N THR A 63 3.18 16.56 -1.95
CA THR A 63 2.17 17.20 -1.10
C THR A 63 2.78 17.65 0.23
N ASN A 64 3.57 16.79 0.86
CA ASN A 64 4.20 17.09 2.13
C ASN A 64 5.26 18.20 2.03
N GLN A 65 5.95 18.36 0.89
CA GLN A 65 6.83 19.51 0.67
C GLN A 65 6.07 20.86 0.77
N THR A 66 4.80 20.89 0.35
CA THR A 66 3.96 22.10 0.41
C THR A 66 3.18 22.25 1.71
N ALA A 67 2.81 21.12 2.33
CA ALA A 67 1.92 21.07 3.48
C ALA A 67 2.64 20.96 4.83
N THR A 68 3.95 20.72 4.83
CA THR A 68 4.76 20.52 6.05
C THR A 68 6.04 21.35 6.05
N GLY A 69 6.86 21.19 7.09
CA GLY A 69 8.21 21.76 7.18
C GLY A 69 9.29 20.97 6.44
N LEU A 70 8.92 20.05 5.54
CA LEU A 70 9.86 19.33 4.67
C LEU A 70 10.61 20.31 3.77
N THR A 71 11.94 20.21 3.78
CA THR A 71 12.76 21.00 2.85
C THR A 71 12.78 20.35 1.46
N VAL A 72 13.30 21.08 0.47
CA VAL A 72 13.54 20.52 -0.86
C VAL A 72 14.53 19.34 -0.77
N ASP A 73 15.59 19.46 0.04
CA ASP A 73 16.59 18.40 0.23
C ASP A 73 16.00 17.13 0.85
N ASP A 74 15.08 17.28 1.82
CA ASP A 74 14.39 16.14 2.42
C ASP A 74 13.52 15.44 1.37
N ARG A 75 12.76 16.21 0.58
CA ARG A 75 11.93 15.68 -0.51
C ARG A 75 12.76 14.96 -1.56
N ASP A 76 13.88 15.55 -1.98
CA ASP A 76 14.77 14.96 -2.98
C ASP A 76 15.42 13.68 -2.45
N SER A 77 15.77 13.64 -1.16
CA SER A 77 16.26 12.42 -0.51
C SER A 77 15.21 11.30 -0.52
N LEU A 78 13.94 11.62 -0.20
CA LEU A 78 12.85 10.65 -0.24
C LEU A 78 12.61 10.15 -1.68
N LYS A 79 12.62 11.05 -2.67
CA LYS A 79 12.47 10.70 -4.09
C LYS A 79 13.60 9.85 -4.64
N GLN A 80 14.82 10.07 -4.16
CA GLN A 80 15.96 9.23 -4.55
C GLN A 80 15.79 7.79 -4.03
N ILE A 81 15.24 7.63 -2.82
CA ILE A 81 14.95 6.32 -2.26
C ILE A 81 13.79 5.65 -3.03
N THR A 82 12.70 6.36 -3.31
CA THR A 82 11.59 5.80 -4.11
C THR A 82 12.00 5.42 -5.52
N ALA A 83 12.89 6.18 -6.17
CA ALA A 83 13.48 5.81 -7.45
C ALA A 83 14.32 4.52 -7.37
N THR A 84 15.03 4.29 -6.26
CA THR A 84 15.78 3.05 -6.03
C THR A 84 14.83 1.85 -5.86
N ILE A 85 13.73 2.03 -5.11
CA ILE A 85 12.69 1.01 -4.95
C ILE A 85 12.06 0.69 -6.31
N ARG A 86 11.73 1.72 -7.10
CA ARG A 86 11.15 1.58 -8.45
C ARG A 86 12.06 0.77 -9.37
N ALA A 87 13.36 1.08 -9.40
CA ALA A 87 14.32 0.33 -10.22
C ALA A 87 14.38 -1.16 -9.83
N ALA A 88 14.35 -1.49 -8.54
CA ALA A 88 14.30 -2.89 -8.09
C ALA A 88 13.00 -3.58 -8.55
N VAL A 89 11.86 -2.91 -8.40
CA VAL A 89 10.55 -3.43 -8.84
C VAL A 89 10.48 -3.66 -10.34
N GLU A 90 11.06 -2.76 -11.14
CA GLU A 90 11.14 -2.89 -12.61
C GLU A 90 12.00 -4.08 -13.05
N THR A 91 12.97 -4.50 -12.24
CA THR A 91 13.74 -5.73 -12.50
C THR A 91 13.01 -7.01 -12.10
N GLY A 92 11.84 -6.90 -11.46
CA GLY A 92 11.02 -8.03 -11.01
C GLY A 92 11.48 -8.66 -9.69
N ASP A 93 12.56 -8.15 -9.08
CA ASP A 93 13.04 -8.60 -7.77
C ASP A 93 12.48 -7.71 -6.66
N LEU A 94 11.28 -8.08 -6.18
CA LEU A 94 10.59 -7.38 -5.10
C LEU A 94 11.30 -7.57 -3.74
N SER A 95 12.12 -8.62 -3.59
CA SER A 95 12.94 -8.82 -2.39
C SER A 95 14.11 -7.84 -2.35
N ALA A 96 14.71 -7.52 -3.51
CA ALA A 96 15.75 -6.50 -3.62
C ALA A 96 15.25 -5.08 -3.30
N ALA A 97 13.93 -4.86 -3.30
CA ALA A 97 13.32 -3.58 -2.94
C ALA A 97 13.24 -3.35 -1.41
N GLN A 98 13.27 -4.40 -0.59
CA GLN A 98 13.11 -4.31 0.87
C GLN A 98 14.15 -3.39 1.55
N PRO A 99 15.46 -3.50 1.29
CA PRO A 99 16.45 -2.63 1.93
C PRO A 99 16.20 -1.14 1.66
N ALA A 100 15.71 -0.80 0.46
CA ALA A 100 15.39 0.57 0.10
C ALA A 100 14.09 1.05 0.78
N VAL A 101 13.10 0.17 1.00
CA VAL A 101 11.91 0.49 1.80
C VAL A 101 12.24 0.66 3.28
N ASP A 102 13.17 -0.12 3.82
CA ASP A 102 13.68 0.07 5.19
C ASP A 102 14.37 1.43 5.32
N GLN A 103 15.23 1.78 4.36
CA GLN A 103 15.87 3.09 4.31
C GLN A 103 14.85 4.23 4.22
N LEU A 104 13.79 4.07 3.42
CA LEU A 104 12.69 5.04 3.34
C LEU A 104 12.00 5.21 4.70
N THR A 105 11.71 4.09 5.36
CA THR A 105 11.04 4.07 6.66
C THR A 105 11.89 4.75 7.74
N THR A 106 13.19 4.45 7.78
CA THR A 106 14.15 5.15 8.65
C THR A 106 14.17 6.64 8.35
N LYS A 107 14.24 7.04 7.08
CA LYS A 107 14.26 8.46 6.70
C LYS A 107 13.01 9.20 7.14
N ILE A 108 11.86 8.56 7.06
CA ILE A 108 10.58 9.13 7.49
C ILE A 108 10.49 9.25 9.01
N ALA A 109 11.06 8.29 9.75
CA ALA A 109 11.20 8.38 11.20
C ALA A 109 12.12 9.53 11.64
N GLU A 110 13.21 9.81 10.90
CA GLU A 110 14.05 11.00 11.13
C GLU A 110 13.27 12.30 10.92
N LEU A 111 12.32 12.29 9.98
CA LEU A 111 11.49 13.43 9.59
C LEU A 111 10.17 13.51 10.38
N ASP A 112 9.95 12.62 11.34
CA ASP A 112 8.66 12.45 12.03
C ASP A 112 8.12 13.76 12.64
N ALA A 113 9.02 14.54 13.25
CA ALA A 113 8.69 15.83 13.85
C ALA A 113 8.18 16.86 12.82
N LYS A 114 8.61 16.75 11.56
CA LYS A 114 8.13 17.61 10.45
C LYS A 114 6.80 17.11 9.87
N LEU A 115 6.49 15.82 10.04
CA LEU A 115 5.34 15.12 9.46
C LEU A 115 4.12 15.07 10.39
N GLY A 116 4.02 15.96 11.39
CA GLY A 116 2.94 16.02 12.37
C GLY A 116 1.59 16.52 11.82
N THR A 117 1.34 16.39 10.52
CA THR A 117 0.13 16.89 9.83
C THR A 117 -0.66 15.75 9.20
N ASP A 118 -1.85 16.08 8.67
CA ASP A 118 -2.65 15.12 7.90
C ASP A 118 -1.92 14.63 6.64
N ALA A 119 -1.09 15.47 6.02
CA ALA A 119 -0.26 15.07 4.89
C ALA A 119 0.83 14.07 5.33
N GLY A 120 1.46 14.31 6.49
CA GLY A 120 2.47 13.40 7.01
C GLY A 120 1.89 12.05 7.44
N THR A 121 0.64 12.04 7.91
CA THR A 121 -0.11 10.81 8.21
C THR A 121 -0.38 10.01 6.92
N ARG A 122 -0.79 10.67 5.84
CA ARG A 122 -1.01 10.02 4.53
C ARG A 122 0.29 9.45 3.96
N LEU A 123 1.40 10.16 4.09
CA LEU A 123 2.72 9.67 3.70
C LEU A 123 3.11 8.39 4.45
N LYS A 124 2.94 8.37 5.78
CA LYS A 124 3.19 7.16 6.59
C LYS A 124 2.28 5.99 6.20
N ALA A 125 1.02 6.27 5.90
CA ALA A 125 0.07 5.24 5.46
C ALA A 125 0.46 4.64 4.09
N ALA A 126 0.92 5.47 3.15
CA ALA A 126 1.40 5.01 1.84
C ALA A 126 2.63 4.09 1.98
N ILE A 127 3.54 4.39 2.90
CA ILE A 127 4.71 3.54 3.18
C ILE A 127 4.29 2.21 3.79
N ALA A 128 3.34 2.21 4.74
CA ALA A 128 2.82 0.99 5.32
C ALA A 128 2.12 0.10 4.26
N GLN A 129 1.40 0.71 3.30
CA GLN A 129 0.84 -0.01 2.16
C GLN A 129 1.93 -0.61 1.26
N LEU A 130 3.00 0.14 0.97
CA LEU A 130 4.14 -0.36 0.20
C LEU A 130 4.82 -1.56 0.89
N GLN A 131 5.03 -1.50 2.21
CA GLN A 131 5.56 -2.62 2.99
C GLN A 131 4.65 -3.85 2.94
N ALA A 132 3.33 -3.65 3.09
CA ALA A 132 2.37 -4.74 3.02
C ALA A 132 2.34 -5.42 1.64
N LEU A 133 2.48 -4.64 0.56
CA LEU A 133 2.57 -5.17 -0.79
C LEU A 133 3.84 -6.01 -0.98
N LEU A 134 5.01 -5.50 -0.55
CA LEU A 134 6.26 -6.25 -0.64
C LEU A 134 6.25 -7.53 0.22
N ALA A 135 5.61 -7.52 1.38
CA ALA A 135 5.48 -8.70 2.22
C ALA A 135 4.52 -9.76 1.66
N ALA A 136 3.60 -9.36 0.77
CA ALA A 136 2.67 -10.25 0.08
C ALA A 136 3.22 -10.77 -1.27
N SER A 137 4.41 -10.32 -1.67
CA SER A 137 5.07 -10.61 -2.95
C SER A 137 5.97 -11.83 -2.90
#